data_AF-A0A416M1Q5-F1
#
_entry.id   AF-A0A416M1Q5-F1
#
_cell.length_a   1.000
_cell.length_b   1.000
_cell.length_c   1.000
_cell.angle_alpha   90.00
_cell.angle_beta   90.00
_cell.angle_gamma   90.00
#
_symmetry.space_group_name_H-M   'P 1'
#
loop_
_entity.id
_entity.type
_entity.pdbx_description
1 polymer ?
#
loop_
_entity_poly.entity_id
_entity_poly.type
_entity_poly.pdbx_seq_one_letter_code
_entity_poly.pdbx_strand_id
1 'polypeptide(L)'
;MTPTDNEFYEAYKKSASFCDDLYQKEREKNYKSGIKYYIEDMEHTPFSVARMIPNWNSDLKKLKYLLYLRNQLSHDINTSPGSLATSDDTLWIQSFYQRLLNQSDPLALKHQLLSPNRNTNTSANSVSTPNQSMQHRTMPYNPLYANEADREPQNMHFHWTWIVIGIVIAFIVLFFIYLGVII
;
A
#
# COMPACT_ATOMS: atom_id res chain seq x y z
N MET A 1 -6.80 10.13 -23.15
CA MET A 1 -5.98 10.53 -21.98
C MET A 1 -5.47 11.95 -22.16
N THR A 2 -5.69 12.83 -21.19
CA THR A 2 -5.30 14.26 -21.26
C THR A 2 -3.81 14.46 -20.95
N PRO A 3 -3.20 15.63 -21.26
CA PRO A 3 -1.82 15.92 -20.88
C PRO A 3 -1.56 15.81 -19.36
N THR A 4 -2.49 16.30 -18.54
CA THR A 4 -2.41 16.24 -17.08
C THR A 4 -2.45 14.79 -16.56
N ASP A 5 -3.34 13.95 -17.11
CA ASP A 5 -3.39 12.53 -16.76
C ASP A 5 -2.10 11.79 -17.15
N ASN A 6 -1.51 12.15 -18.30
CA ASN A 6 -0.26 11.57 -18.75
C ASN A 6 0.90 11.94 -17.82
N GLU A 7 0.99 13.21 -17.41
CA GLU A 7 2.02 13.65 -16.46
C GLU A 7 1.90 12.93 -15.11
N PHE A 8 0.69 12.81 -14.58
CA PHE A 8 0.40 12.02 -13.38
C PHE A 8 0.84 10.57 -13.56
N TYR A 9 0.45 9.94 -14.67
CA TYR A 9 0.75 8.53 -14.92
C TYR A 9 2.24 8.24 -15.01
N GLU A 10 3.02 9.11 -15.68
CA GLU A 10 4.48 9.00 -15.72
C GLU A 10 5.12 9.18 -14.33
N ALA A 11 4.66 10.17 -13.55
CA ALA A 11 5.17 10.39 -12.19
C ALA A 11 4.83 9.22 -11.24
N TYR A 12 3.62 8.66 -11.37
CA TYR A 12 3.20 7.47 -10.66
C TYR A 12 4.08 6.27 -11.01
N LYS A 13 4.32 6.01 -12.30
CA LYS A 13 5.17 4.90 -12.75
C LYS A 13 6.59 4.97 -12.18
N LYS A 14 7.19 6.16 -12.13
CA LYS A 14 8.53 6.35 -11.53
C LYS A 14 8.55 5.94 -10.05
N SER A 15 7.53 6.38 -9.31
CA SER A 15 7.37 6.02 -7.88
C SER A 15 7.12 4.52 -7.70
N ALA A 16 6.28 3.94 -8.55
CA ALA A 16 5.99 2.51 -8.56
C ALA A 16 7.24 1.67 -8.83
N SER A 17 8.05 2.06 -9.83
CA SER A 17 9.30 1.38 -10.17
C SER A 17 10.30 1.39 -9.01
N PHE A 18 10.43 2.51 -8.30
CA PHE A 18 11.30 2.57 -7.13
C PHE A 18 10.82 1.59 -6.03
N CYS A 19 9.51 1.54 -5.79
CA CYS A 19 8.96 0.55 -4.87
C CYS A 19 9.12 -0.89 -5.42
N ASP A 20 9.06 -1.11 -6.73
CA ASP A 20 9.31 -2.42 -7.34
C ASP A 20 10.74 -2.91 -7.08
N ASP A 21 11.71 -2.00 -7.10
CA ASP A 21 13.11 -2.29 -6.76
C ASP A 21 13.27 -2.60 -5.27
N LEU A 22 12.54 -1.89 -4.41
CA LEU A 22 12.50 -2.17 -2.97
C LEU A 22 11.95 -3.57 -2.66
N TYR A 23 10.89 -3.98 -3.36
CA TYR A 23 10.18 -5.25 -3.11
C TYR A 23 10.56 -6.37 -4.10
N GLN A 24 11.76 -6.32 -4.69
CA GLN A 24 12.19 -7.22 -5.77
C GLN A 24 11.98 -8.72 -5.45
N LYS A 25 12.26 -9.15 -4.22
CA LYS A 25 12.10 -10.56 -3.78
C LYS A 25 10.64 -10.99 -3.64
N GLU A 26 9.74 -10.06 -3.36
CA GLU A 26 8.32 -10.35 -3.14
C GLU A 26 7.56 -10.44 -4.48
N ARG A 27 8.04 -9.72 -5.50
CA ARG A 27 7.50 -9.80 -6.88
C ARG A 27 7.64 -11.18 -7.52
N GLU A 28 8.69 -11.93 -7.21
CA GLU A 28 8.87 -13.28 -7.77
C GLU A 28 7.72 -14.22 -7.40
N LYS A 29 7.01 -13.93 -6.30
CA LYS A 29 5.87 -14.71 -5.82
C LYS A 29 4.51 -14.18 -6.30
N ASN A 30 4.38 -12.88 -6.60
CA ASN A 30 3.10 -12.27 -6.98
C ASN A 30 3.25 -11.09 -7.96
N TYR A 31 2.41 -11.08 -9.01
CA TYR A 31 2.36 -10.00 -10.02
C TYR A 31 1.61 -8.78 -9.49
N LYS A 32 2.32 -7.90 -8.81
CA LYS A 32 1.75 -6.72 -8.15
C LYS A 32 2.70 -5.53 -8.25
N SER A 33 2.14 -4.33 -8.48
CA SER A 33 2.92 -3.09 -8.54
C SER A 33 3.52 -2.72 -7.18
N GLY A 34 4.73 -2.18 -7.19
CA GLY A 34 5.51 -1.81 -6.00
C GLY A 34 4.77 -0.86 -5.05
N ILE A 35 4.04 0.13 -5.56
CA ILE A 35 3.22 1.00 -4.70
C ILE A 35 2.15 0.21 -3.94
N LYS A 36 1.58 -0.86 -4.53
CA LYS A 36 0.59 -1.68 -3.83
C LYS A 36 1.27 -2.53 -2.73
N TYR A 37 2.54 -2.94 -2.88
CA TYR A 37 3.32 -3.53 -1.77
C TYR A 37 3.60 -2.52 -0.67
N TYR A 38 4.00 -1.31 -1.05
CA TYR A 38 4.20 -0.21 -0.12
C TYR A 38 2.93 0.08 0.71
N ILE A 39 1.76 0.15 0.06
CA ILE A 39 0.46 0.35 0.73
C ILE A 39 0.17 -0.79 1.69
N GLU A 40 0.37 -2.05 1.28
CA GLU A 40 0.12 -3.20 2.16
C GLU A 40 1.07 -3.22 3.36
N ASP A 41 2.34 -2.88 3.22
CA ASP A 41 3.26 -2.76 4.38
C ASP A 41 2.79 -1.64 5.33
N MET A 42 2.27 -0.53 4.79
CA MET A 42 1.65 0.50 5.62
C MET A 42 0.38 0.01 6.33
N GLU A 43 -0.46 -0.80 5.69
CA GLU A 43 -1.68 -1.35 6.29
C GLU A 43 -1.40 -2.39 7.38
N HIS A 44 -0.39 -3.23 7.17
CA HIS A 44 0.01 -4.27 8.13
C HIS A 44 0.86 -3.74 9.28
N THR A 45 1.28 -2.47 9.24
CA THR A 45 2.03 -1.88 10.34
C THR A 45 1.10 -1.69 11.56
N PRO A 46 1.49 -2.16 12.76
CA PRO A 46 0.69 -2.01 13.96
C PRO A 46 0.36 -0.54 14.24
N PHE A 47 -0.89 -0.29 14.68
CA PHE A 47 -1.37 1.07 14.98
C PHE A 47 -0.46 1.80 15.99
N SER A 48 0.11 1.07 16.96
CA SER A 48 1.05 1.60 17.95
C SER A 48 2.32 2.21 17.35
N VAL A 49 2.80 1.65 16.23
CA VAL A 49 3.96 2.16 15.48
C VAL A 49 3.53 3.27 14.53
N ALA A 50 2.44 3.03 13.77
CA ALA A 50 1.92 3.99 12.79
C ALA A 50 1.61 5.37 13.41
N ARG A 51 1.03 5.41 14.62
CA ARG A 51 0.72 6.66 15.32
C ARG A 51 1.95 7.50 15.72
N MET A 52 3.14 6.91 15.74
CA MET A 52 4.38 7.60 16.07
C MET A 52 5.01 8.29 14.85
N ILE A 53 4.51 8.00 13.65
CA ILE A 53 5.06 8.49 12.40
C ILE A 53 4.15 9.60 11.86
N PRO A 54 4.69 10.79 11.57
CA PRO A 54 3.89 11.90 11.08
C PRO A 54 3.26 11.57 9.72
N ASN A 55 2.05 12.06 9.50
CA ASN A 55 1.33 11.96 8.23
C ASN A 55 1.06 10.53 7.72
N TRP A 56 1.22 9.50 8.56
CA TRP A 56 1.01 8.10 8.18
C TRP A 56 -0.34 7.86 7.49
N ASN A 57 -1.42 8.27 8.16
CA ASN A 57 -2.79 8.05 7.67
C ASN A 57 -3.11 8.89 6.43
N SER A 58 -2.61 10.14 6.37
CA SER A 58 -2.82 11.01 5.20
C SER A 58 -2.08 10.47 3.98
N ASP A 59 -0.84 10.01 4.15
CA ASP A 59 -0.03 9.43 3.09
C ASP A 59 -0.67 8.13 2.59
N LEU A 60 -1.08 7.23 3.50
CA LEU A 60 -1.78 5.99 3.15
C LEU A 60 -3.08 6.26 2.37
N LYS A 61 -3.91 7.20 2.84
CA LYS A 61 -5.16 7.59 2.18
C LYS A 61 -4.89 8.13 0.78
N LYS A 62 -3.88 8.99 0.63
CA LYS A 62 -3.54 9.60 -0.65
C LYS A 62 -2.97 8.56 -1.63
N LEU A 63 -2.10 7.65 -1.18
CA LEU A 63 -1.58 6.56 -2.01
C LEU A 63 -2.69 5.64 -2.55
N LYS A 64 -3.68 5.27 -1.71
CA LYS A 64 -4.85 4.50 -2.16
C LYS A 64 -5.67 5.23 -3.22
N TYR A 65 -5.88 6.54 -3.02
CA TYR A 65 -6.57 7.38 -3.99
C TYR A 65 -5.83 7.44 -5.34
N LEU A 66 -4.51 7.61 -5.31
CA LEU A 66 -3.70 7.66 -6.54
C LEU A 66 -3.63 6.29 -7.24
N LEU A 67 -3.61 5.19 -6.48
CA LEU A 67 -3.73 3.83 -7.04
C LEU A 67 -5.09 3.66 -7.75
N TYR A 68 -6.18 4.15 -7.15
CA TYR A 68 -7.49 4.18 -7.78
C TYR A 68 -7.47 4.98 -9.09
N LEU A 69 -6.94 6.21 -9.08
CA LEU A 69 -6.81 7.04 -10.29
C LEU A 69 -6.01 6.32 -11.39
N ARG A 70 -4.87 5.72 -11.05
CA ARG A 70 -4.05 4.95 -11.99
C ARG A 70 -4.83 3.78 -12.58
N ASN A 71 -5.61 3.07 -11.76
CA ASN A 71 -6.42 1.95 -12.25
C ASN A 71 -7.53 2.42 -13.18
N GLN A 72 -8.19 3.55 -12.87
CA GLN A 72 -9.15 4.16 -13.80
C GLN A 72 -8.50 4.51 -15.13
N LEU A 73 -7.34 5.18 -15.12
CA LEU A 73 -6.60 5.52 -16.34
C LEU A 73 -6.17 4.30 -17.17
N SER A 74 -5.93 3.16 -16.53
CA SER A 74 -5.58 1.91 -17.21
C SER A 74 -6.77 1.21 -17.86
N HIS A 75 -8.01 1.52 -17.46
CA HIS A 75 -9.23 0.85 -17.93
C HIS A 75 -10.11 1.77 -18.80
N ASP A 76 -10.17 3.07 -18.47
CA ASP A 76 -10.96 4.09 -19.16
C ASP A 76 -10.07 4.99 -20.00
N ILE A 77 -9.69 4.54 -21.20
CA ILE A 77 -8.89 5.36 -22.11
C ILE A 77 -9.71 6.52 -22.72
N ASN A 78 -11.06 6.47 -22.70
CA ASN A 78 -11.91 7.29 -23.58
C ASN A 78 -13.27 7.80 -23.03
N THR A 79 -13.60 7.70 -21.74
CA THR A 79 -15.01 7.88 -21.28
C THR A 79 -15.33 9.16 -20.53
N SER A 80 -14.34 9.96 -20.08
CA SER A 80 -14.59 11.25 -19.41
C SER A 80 -14.05 12.42 -20.24
N PRO A 81 -14.85 13.48 -20.48
CA PRO A 81 -14.40 14.69 -21.20
C PRO A 81 -13.43 15.59 -20.41
N GLY A 82 -12.98 15.17 -19.22
CA GLY A 82 -12.04 15.90 -18.38
C GLY A 82 -10.88 15.03 -17.87
N SER A 83 -9.83 15.69 -17.37
CA SER A 83 -8.72 14.99 -16.70
C SER A 83 -9.23 14.28 -15.44
N LEU A 84 -8.83 13.04 -15.23
CA LEU A 84 -9.12 12.28 -14.01
C LEU A 84 -8.19 12.68 -12.87
N ALA A 85 -6.91 12.89 -13.17
CA ALA A 85 -5.93 13.38 -12.21
C ALA A 85 -5.86 14.92 -12.23
N THR A 86 -5.61 15.51 -11.07
CA THR A 86 -5.36 16.95 -10.95
C THR A 86 -3.86 17.25 -10.94
N SER A 87 -3.48 18.52 -11.13
CA SER A 87 -2.08 18.95 -10.96
C SER A 87 -1.55 18.65 -9.55
N ASP A 88 -2.41 18.75 -8.53
CA ASP A 88 -2.06 18.48 -7.14
C ASP A 88 -1.75 17.00 -6.92
N ASP A 89 -2.41 16.10 -7.65
CA ASP A 89 -2.12 14.67 -7.60
C ASP A 89 -0.73 14.35 -8.15
N THR A 90 -0.38 14.99 -9.27
CA THR A 90 0.95 14.91 -9.87
C THR A 90 2.02 15.46 -8.94
N LEU A 91 1.83 16.67 -8.40
CA LEU A 91 2.78 17.28 -7.47
C LEU A 91 2.96 16.44 -6.21
N TRP A 92 1.86 15.90 -5.68
CA TRP A 92 1.92 15.05 -4.50
C TRP A 92 2.74 13.79 -4.75
N ILE A 93 2.51 13.06 -5.85
CA ILE A 93 3.26 11.82 -6.12
C ILE A 93 4.73 12.10 -6.46
N GLN A 94 5.04 13.22 -7.11
CA GLN A 94 6.41 13.66 -7.32
C GLN A 94 7.11 13.98 -5.98
N SER A 95 6.42 14.68 -5.06
CA SER A 95 6.95 14.94 -3.72
C SER A 95 7.18 13.66 -2.92
N PHE A 96 6.27 12.68 -3.06
CA PHE A 96 6.41 11.36 -2.44
C PHE A 96 7.62 10.62 -3.00
N TYR A 97 7.86 10.67 -4.32
CA TYR A 97 9.07 10.13 -4.94
C TYR A 97 10.35 10.74 -4.36
N GLN A 98 10.38 12.07 -4.18
CA GLN A 98 11.52 12.72 -3.51
C GLN A 98 11.69 12.24 -2.06
N ARG A 99 10.60 12.02 -1.32
CA ARG A 99 10.65 11.47 0.04
C ARG A 99 11.21 10.05 0.07
N LEU A 100 10.85 9.21 -0.91
CA LEU A 100 11.42 7.86 -1.08
C LEU A 100 12.94 7.92 -1.30
N LEU A 101 13.41 8.77 -2.21
CA LEU A 101 14.84 8.96 -2.48
C LEU A 101 15.60 9.46 -1.24
N ASN A 102 15.00 10.39 -0.50
CA ASN A 102 15.58 10.99 0.69
C ASN A 102 15.36 10.16 1.96
N GLN A 103 14.75 8.98 1.87
CA GLN A 103 14.43 8.12 3.01
C GLN A 103 13.69 8.88 4.15
N SER A 104 12.77 9.75 3.75
CA SER A 104 11.87 10.51 4.63
C SER A 104 10.40 10.10 4.45
N ASP A 105 10.17 9.03 3.70
CA ASP A 105 8.87 8.39 3.54
C ASP A 105 8.42 7.66 4.83
N PRO A 106 7.11 7.43 5.02
CA PRO A 106 6.60 6.76 6.22
C PRO A 106 7.29 5.44 6.58
N LEU A 107 7.60 4.58 5.60
CA LEU A 107 8.25 3.29 5.88
C LEU A 107 9.74 3.45 6.21
N ALA A 108 10.42 4.46 5.67
CA ALA A 108 11.76 4.85 6.12
C ALA A 108 11.75 5.26 7.59
N LEU A 109 10.80 6.11 7.97
CA LEU A 109 10.66 6.60 9.35
C LEU A 109 10.32 5.44 10.31
N LYS A 110 9.45 4.51 9.89
CA LYS A 110 9.19 3.25 10.61
C LYS A 110 10.48 2.47 10.83
N HIS A 111 11.28 2.25 9.79
CA HIS A 111 12.53 1.52 9.89
C HIS A 111 13.51 2.22 10.85
N GLN A 112 13.63 3.54 10.78
CA GLN A 112 14.46 4.33 11.69
C GLN A 112 13.99 4.23 13.15
N LEU A 113 12.67 4.27 13.38
CA LEU A 113 12.07 4.17 14.71
C LEU A 113 12.29 2.80 15.35
N LEU A 114 12.19 1.72 14.55
CA LEU A 114 12.33 0.34 15.03
C LEU A 114 13.78 -0.17 15.05
N SER A 115 14.72 0.59 14.49
CA SER A 115 16.13 0.22 14.49
C SER A 115 16.69 0.36 15.92
N PRO A 116 17.19 -0.73 16.54
CA PRO A 116 17.81 -0.64 17.85
C PRO A 116 19.14 0.11 17.69
N ASN A 117 19.17 1.35 18.16
CA ASN A 117 20.36 2.17 18.35
C ASN A 117 20.96 2.83 17.09
N ARG A 118 20.46 4.03 16.78
CA ARG A 118 21.34 5.13 16.39
C ARG A 118 21.25 6.21 17.46
N ASN A 119 22.20 6.19 18.40
CA ASN A 119 22.49 7.32 19.28
C ASN A 119 22.60 8.62 18.44
N THR A 120 21.54 9.42 18.38
CA THR A 120 21.59 10.77 17.79
C THR A 120 21.97 11.77 18.87
N ASN A 121 23.23 11.72 19.30
CA ASN A 121 23.91 12.97 19.58
C ASN A 121 24.23 13.61 18.23
N THR A 122 23.30 14.38 17.68
CA THR A 122 23.64 15.33 16.62
C THR A 122 22.93 16.64 16.92
N SER A 123 23.58 17.38 17.82
CA SER A 123 23.57 18.84 17.76
C SER A 123 24.33 19.26 16.50
N ALA A 124 23.74 20.19 15.75
CA ALA A 124 24.33 21.18 14.85
C ALA A 124 25.57 20.84 14.00
N ASN A 125 25.44 21.15 12.69
CA ASN A 125 26.48 21.42 11.69
C ASN A 125 27.26 20.25 11.09
N SER A 126 26.95 19.93 9.82
CA SER A 126 27.97 19.90 8.75
C SER A 126 27.33 19.71 7.37
N VAL A 127 27.60 20.68 6.50
CA VAL A 127 27.47 20.61 5.04
C VAL A 127 28.48 19.60 4.49
N SER A 128 28.05 18.69 3.61
CA SER A 128 28.87 18.12 2.53
C SER A 128 28.05 17.28 1.54
N THR A 129 27.85 17.86 0.35
CA THR A 129 27.88 17.35 -1.05
C THR A 129 27.35 15.94 -1.40
N PRO A 130 26.58 15.78 -2.51
CA PRO A 130 25.82 14.57 -2.79
C PRO A 130 26.68 13.50 -3.46
N ASN A 131 26.75 12.32 -2.86
CA ASN A 131 27.29 11.14 -3.53
C ASN A 131 26.12 10.21 -3.86
N GLN A 132 25.79 10.15 -5.15
CA GLN A 132 24.88 9.16 -5.73
C GLN A 132 25.49 7.78 -5.59
N SER A 133 25.20 7.11 -4.49
CA SER A 133 25.21 5.65 -4.45
C SER A 133 23.80 5.23 -4.10
N MET A 134 23.09 4.64 -5.07
CA MET A 134 21.86 3.89 -4.81
C MET A 134 22.17 2.89 -3.69
N GLN A 135 21.86 3.24 -2.44
CA GLN A 135 21.79 2.28 -1.37
C GLN A 135 20.53 1.46 -1.63
N HIS A 136 20.70 0.42 -2.46
CA HIS A 136 19.86 -0.76 -2.55
C HIS A 136 19.27 -1.07 -1.16
N ARG A 137 18.03 -0.62 -0.93
CA ARG A 137 17.25 -0.98 0.25
C ARG A 137 16.81 -2.43 0.01
N THR A 138 17.66 -3.39 0.36
CA THR A 138 17.16 -4.73 0.64
C THR A 138 16.56 -4.66 2.03
N MET A 139 15.23 -4.77 2.14
CA MET A 139 14.59 -4.97 3.44
C MET A 139 15.25 -6.21 4.08
N PRO A 140 15.94 -6.08 5.22
CA PRO A 140 16.48 -7.24 5.90
C PRO A 140 15.29 -8.08 6.37
N TYR A 141 15.33 -9.37 6.03
CA TYR A 141 14.36 -10.36 6.52
C TYR A 141 14.27 -10.26 8.04
N ASN A 142 13.16 -9.74 8.54
CA ASN A 142 12.93 -9.58 9.97
C ASN A 142 12.30 -10.89 10.50
N PRO A 143 12.97 -11.63 11.39
CA PRO A 143 12.48 -12.90 11.92
C PRO A 143 11.19 -12.77 12.75
N LEU A 144 10.78 -11.56 13.15
CA LEU A 144 9.46 -11.35 13.75
C LEU A 144 8.29 -11.53 12.76
N TYR A 145 8.55 -11.48 11.44
CA TYR A 145 7.55 -11.72 10.39
C TYR A 145 7.79 -13.02 9.62
N ALA A 146 8.89 -13.74 9.89
CA ALA A 146 9.18 -15.07 9.35
C ALA A 146 8.03 -16.06 9.63
N ASN A 147 7.47 -15.98 10.83
CA ASN A 147 6.42 -16.88 11.31
C ASN A 147 5.05 -16.58 10.69
N GLU A 148 4.87 -15.39 10.12
CA GLU A 148 3.66 -14.98 9.39
C GLU A 148 3.74 -15.37 7.91
N ALA A 149 4.94 -15.40 7.31
CA ALA A 149 5.14 -15.68 5.88
C ALA A 149 4.84 -17.14 5.48
N ASP A 150 4.81 -18.06 6.46
CA ASP A 150 4.41 -19.46 6.28
C ASP A 150 2.92 -19.70 6.59
N ARG A 151 2.17 -18.67 7.00
CA ARG A 151 0.71 -18.75 7.05
C ARG A 151 0.19 -18.36 5.67
N GLU A 152 -0.40 -19.33 4.97
CA GLU A 152 -1.21 -19.04 3.79
C GLU A 152 -2.11 -17.83 4.06
N PRO A 153 -2.28 -16.91 3.08
CA PRO A 153 -3.18 -15.79 3.26
C PRO A 153 -4.55 -16.36 3.62
N GLN A 154 -4.95 -16.17 4.88
CA GLN A 154 -6.31 -16.46 5.29
C GLN A 154 -7.18 -15.50 4.50
N ASN A 155 -7.67 -16.00 3.37
CA ASN A 155 -8.71 -15.42 2.55
C ASN A 155 -9.86 -15.05 3.50
N MET A 156 -9.89 -13.79 3.94
CA MET A 156 -10.93 -13.23 4.78
C MET A 156 -12.24 -13.02 4.00
N HIS A 157 -12.48 -13.87 2.98
CA HIS A 157 -13.64 -13.93 2.12
C HIS A 157 -14.32 -15.31 2.15
N PHE A 158 -13.97 -16.21 3.09
CA PHE A 158 -14.55 -17.56 3.13
C PHE A 158 -15.36 -17.90 4.40
N HIS A 159 -15.62 -16.95 5.30
CA HIS A 159 -16.51 -17.24 6.46
C HIS A 159 -17.85 -16.50 6.41
N TRP A 160 -17.88 -15.26 5.91
CA TRP A 160 -19.13 -14.49 5.82
C TRP A 160 -20.13 -15.10 4.83
N THR A 161 -19.66 -15.67 3.73
CA THR A 161 -20.51 -16.35 2.73
C THR A 161 -21.19 -17.60 3.33
N TRP A 162 -20.48 -18.40 4.11
CA TRP A 162 -21.03 -19.60 4.76
C TRP A 162 -22.01 -19.29 5.90
N ILE A 163 -21.76 -18.20 6.64
CA ILE A 163 -22.68 -17.73 7.68
C ILE A 163 -24.01 -17.28 7.05
N VAL A 164 -23.96 -16.50 5.96
CA VAL A 164 -25.17 -16.05 5.27
C VAL A 164 -25.92 -17.22 4.63
N ILE A 165 -25.22 -18.17 4.00
CA ILE A 165 -25.84 -19.37 3.42
C ILE A 165 -26.52 -20.22 4.49
N GLY A 166 -25.88 -20.43 5.65
CA GLY A 166 -26.47 -21.19 6.76
C GLY A 166 -27.75 -20.55 7.30
N ILE A 167 -27.76 -19.22 7.44
CA ILE A 167 -28.95 -18.47 7.87
C ILE A 167 -30.10 -18.62 6.87
N VAL A 168 -29.82 -18.50 5.56
CA VAL A 168 -30.84 -18.64 4.50
C VAL A 168 -31.44 -20.06 4.50
N ILE A 169 -30.62 -21.10 4.62
CA ILE A 169 -31.09 -22.49 4.67
C ILE A 169 -31.99 -22.72 5.90
N ALA A 170 -31.62 -22.20 7.07
CA ALA A 170 -32.43 -22.33 8.28
C ALA A 170 -33.82 -21.69 8.13
N PHE A 171 -33.92 -20.52 7.48
CA PHE A 171 -35.20 -19.87 7.20
C PHE A 171 -36.06 -20.67 6.22
N ILE A 172 -35.45 -21.28 5.20
CA ILE A 172 -36.18 -22.13 4.23
C ILE A 172 -36.76 -23.36 4.92
N VAL A 173 -36.00 -24.04 5.77
CA VAL A 173 -36.48 -25.22 6.51
C VAL A 173 -37.62 -24.85 7.46
N LEU A 174 -37.50 -23.75 8.22
CA LEU A 174 -38.56 -23.26 9.09
C LEU A 174 -39.83 -22.88 8.33
N PHE A 175 -39.70 -22.31 7.13
CA PHE A 175 -40.82 -21.97 6.26
C PHE A 175 -41.60 -23.21 5.80
N PHE A 176 -40.90 -24.30 5.41
CA PHE A 176 -41.56 -25.54 5.00
C PHE A 176 -42.22 -26.30 6.17
N ILE A 177 -41.65 -26.22 7.38
CA ILE A 177 -42.27 -26.74 8.61
C ILE A 177 -43.53 -25.94 8.94
N TYR A 178 -43.48 -24.61 8.83
CA TYR A 178 -44.64 -23.73 9.07
C TYR A 178 -45.79 -23.99 8.09
N LEU A 179 -45.48 -24.34 6.84
CA LEU A 179 -46.48 -24.71 5.84
C LEU A 179 -47.03 -26.14 6.00
N GLY A 180 -46.54 -26.92 6.98
CA GLY A 180 -47.00 -28.30 7.23
C GLY A 180 -46.64 -29.27 6.11
N VAL A 181 -45.66 -28.93 5.27
CA VAL A 181 -45.24 -29.74 4.11
C VAL A 181 -44.27 -30.86 4.51
N ILE A 182 -43.62 -30.71 5.68
CA ILE A 182 -42.70 -31.71 6.25
C ILE A 182 -43.31 -32.24 7.54
N ILE A 183 -44.19 -33.24 7.40
CA ILE A 183 -44.56 -34.21 8.45
C ILE A 183 -44.46 -35.59 7.82
#